data_AF-A0AAW1JXF9-F1
#
_entry.id   AF-A0AAW1JXF9-F1
#
_cell.length_a   1.000
_cell.length_b   1.000
_cell.length_c   1.000
_cell.angle_alpha   90.00
_cell.angle_beta   90.00
_cell.angle_gamma   90.00
#
_symmetry.space_group_name_H-M   'P 1'
#
loop_
_entity.id
_entity.type
_entity.pdbx_description
1 polymer ?
#
loop_
_entity_poly.entity_id
_entity_poly.type
_entity_poly.pdbx_seq_one_letter_code
_entity_poly.pdbx_strand_id
1 'polypeptide(L)'
;MDKTGACNSCEQAKIKLQNLISGLDIIDITDDIDDSMVKYSDSMNNCDDLLDITEDNNLLLLLKLNNLARHLDGSIKLASALNATVIKKEPELQERDEVENWRNQVNPKRRKHHSYLSSQPEWSALNLNESLNTIPIGLLRNGNSLQLRPVQVNNTSTILSNTCGFDSLVQIICSAYSDSTYFRAYIDNMETNLLTQLVIALVKNGISKQIYNMRANILTNIFNCELTNQNVQVCNAACCITDLINKINSLFKDFCKQNLIIFIDSSENLSKDSLAKQMLDALSQVNMTSDNPTPYLIYETHALINIELILFPEVLLINGQIYHLRGAILYYGDTTAQTVGHFIAYCKRAVSWHKFDDLEKRSSNCSSRISGLPQAIFYTL
;
A
#
# COMPACT_ATOMS: atom_id res chain seq x y z
N MET A 1 -7.13 32.72 49.71
CA MET A 1 -6.44 33.07 48.45
C MET A 1 -7.24 32.44 47.34
N ASP A 2 -8.20 33.21 46.85
CA ASP A 2 -9.13 32.79 45.81
C ASP A 2 -8.40 32.70 44.46
N LYS A 3 -8.56 31.57 43.78
CA LYS A 3 -8.10 31.36 42.40
C LYS A 3 -9.32 31.18 41.51
N THR A 4 -9.89 32.28 41.04
CA THR A 4 -10.84 32.29 39.92
C THR A 4 -10.58 33.51 39.06
N GLY A 5 -9.50 33.45 38.27
CA GLY A 5 -9.28 34.35 37.16
C GLY A 5 -9.37 33.54 35.87
N ALA A 6 -10.58 33.32 35.37
CA ALA A 6 -10.76 32.81 34.02
C ALA A 6 -10.21 33.84 33.03
N CYS A 7 -9.44 33.39 32.04
CA CYS A 7 -8.86 34.28 31.04
C CYS A 7 -9.98 34.86 30.15
N ASN A 8 -10.11 36.19 30.12
CA ASN A 8 -11.12 36.90 29.33
C ASN A 8 -11.14 36.49 27.84
N SER A 9 -10.02 36.01 27.29
CA SER A 9 -9.95 35.56 25.89
C SER A 9 -10.68 34.23 25.64
N CYS A 10 -10.62 33.29 26.58
CA CYS A 10 -11.29 32.00 26.41
C CYS A 10 -12.82 32.14 26.62
N GLU A 11 -13.27 33.07 27.46
CA GLU A 11 -14.70 33.43 27.60
C GLU A 11 -15.25 34.07 26.31
N GLN A 12 -14.47 34.94 25.66
CA GLN A 12 -14.82 35.55 24.37
C GLN A 12 -14.85 34.52 23.23
N ALA A 13 -13.94 33.55 23.21
CA ALA A 13 -13.97 32.45 22.25
C ALA A 13 -15.22 31.57 22.43
N LYS A 14 -15.60 31.28 23.68
CA LYS A 14 -16.83 30.53 24.00
C LYS A 14 -18.09 31.24 23.47
N ILE A 15 -18.21 32.54 23.70
CA ILE A 15 -19.35 33.36 23.23
C ILE A 15 -19.40 33.41 21.69
N LYS A 16 -18.26 33.59 21.01
CA LYS A 16 -18.19 33.56 19.53
C LYS A 16 -18.66 32.22 18.96
N LEU A 17 -18.24 31.10 19.55
CA LEU A 17 -18.61 29.77 19.10
C LEU A 17 -20.10 29.47 19.33
N GLN A 18 -20.65 29.87 20.48
CA GLN A 18 -22.08 29.75 20.77
C GLN A 18 -22.95 30.55 19.79
N ASN A 19 -22.52 31.75 19.40
CA ASN A 19 -23.23 32.56 18.40
C ASN A 19 -23.16 31.97 16.98
N LEU A 20 -22.06 31.31 16.63
CA LEU A 20 -21.90 30.61 15.35
C LEU A 20 -22.76 29.34 15.28
N ILE A 21 -22.85 28.61 16.39
CA ILE A 21 -23.68 27.41 16.50
C ILE A 21 -25.17 27.78 16.50
N SER A 22 -25.58 28.86 17.19
CA SER A 22 -26.98 29.29 17.21
C SER A 22 -27.48 29.85 15.87
N GLY A 23 -26.58 30.22 14.95
CA GLY A 23 -26.91 30.55 13.56
C GLY A 23 -27.09 29.34 12.63
N LEU A 24 -26.71 28.15 13.09
CA LEU A 24 -27.01 26.87 12.43
C LEU A 24 -28.26 26.33 13.13
N ASP A 25 -29.38 26.14 12.42
CA ASP A 25 -30.64 25.59 12.98
C ASP A 25 -30.46 24.12 13.49
N ILE A 26 -29.71 23.95 14.59
CA ILE A 26 -29.34 22.67 15.20
C ILE A 26 -29.66 22.79 16.69
N ILE A 27 -30.94 22.64 17.03
CA ILE A 27 -31.50 23.00 18.35
C ILE A 27 -31.26 21.91 19.42
N ASP A 28 -30.76 20.72 19.09
CA ASP A 28 -30.80 19.55 20.00
C ASP A 28 -29.46 19.04 20.56
N ILE A 29 -28.36 19.82 20.50
CA ILE A 29 -27.01 19.34 20.94
C ILE A 29 -26.39 20.19 22.06
N THR A 30 -27.05 21.25 22.53
CA THR A 30 -26.41 22.24 23.41
C THR A 30 -26.04 21.72 24.81
N ASP A 31 -26.78 20.75 25.35
CA ASP A 31 -26.61 20.33 26.75
C ASP A 31 -25.41 19.38 26.95
N ASP A 32 -24.99 18.64 25.92
CA ASP A 32 -23.83 17.71 25.99
C ASP A 32 -22.47 18.43 25.77
N ILE A 33 -22.50 19.65 25.25
CA ILE A 33 -21.30 20.44 24.89
C ILE A 33 -20.68 21.13 26.12
N ASP A 34 -21.50 21.57 27.08
CA ASP A 34 -21.00 22.33 28.23
C ASP A 34 -20.09 21.47 29.15
N ASP A 35 -20.42 20.20 29.38
CA ASP A 35 -19.64 19.28 30.23
C ASP A 35 -18.32 18.82 29.56
N SER A 36 -18.26 18.82 28.23
CA SER A 36 -17.08 18.41 27.46
C SER A 36 -16.12 19.58 27.18
N MET A 37 -16.63 20.82 27.08
CA MET A 37 -15.81 22.02 26.95
C MET A 37 -15.06 22.39 28.24
N VAL A 38 -15.66 22.17 29.43
CA VAL A 38 -15.01 22.44 30.74
C VAL A 38 -13.79 21.55 30.95
N LYS A 39 -13.82 20.29 30.47
CA LYS A 39 -12.66 19.39 30.54
C LYS A 39 -11.55 19.75 29.55
N TYR A 40 -11.87 20.48 28.48
CA TYR A 40 -10.94 20.83 27.43
C TYR A 40 -10.19 22.15 27.72
N SER A 41 -10.83 23.12 28.39
CA SER A 41 -10.21 24.40 28.78
C SER A 41 -9.03 24.24 29.74
N ASP A 42 -9.03 23.17 30.55
CA ASP A 42 -7.93 22.86 31.48
C ASP A 42 -6.68 22.30 30.76
N SER A 43 -6.77 21.95 29.47
CA SER A 43 -5.72 21.26 28.72
C SER A 43 -4.94 22.12 27.71
N MET A 44 -5.39 23.35 27.42
CA MET A 44 -4.74 24.21 26.43
C MET A 44 -3.98 25.37 27.06
N ASN A 45 -2.67 25.45 26.77
CA ASN A 45 -1.79 26.55 27.19
C ASN A 45 -1.74 27.73 26.19
N ASN A 46 -2.61 27.80 25.16
CA ASN A 46 -2.61 28.92 24.23
C ASN A 46 -3.97 29.15 23.57
N CYS A 47 -4.73 30.18 23.99
CA CYS A 47 -6.07 30.53 23.48
C CYS A 47 -6.04 31.47 22.25
N ASP A 48 -4.86 31.85 21.75
CA ASP A 48 -4.73 32.94 20.74
C ASP A 48 -5.12 32.51 19.30
N ASP A 49 -5.06 31.21 18.96
CA ASP A 49 -5.33 30.73 17.58
C ASP A 49 -6.82 30.70 17.18
N LEU A 50 -7.74 30.95 18.11
CA LEU A 50 -9.20 30.92 17.88
C LEU A 50 -9.81 32.30 17.56
N LEU A 51 -9.09 33.39 17.82
CA LEU A 51 -9.64 34.75 17.69
C LEU A 51 -9.61 35.31 16.26
N ASP A 52 -8.79 34.72 15.38
CA ASP A 52 -8.56 35.18 13.99
C ASP A 52 -9.50 34.57 12.92
N ILE A 53 -10.59 33.95 13.34
CA ILE A 53 -11.59 33.39 12.41
C ILE A 53 -12.54 34.51 11.97
N THR A 54 -12.43 34.94 10.72
CA THR A 54 -13.40 35.82 10.04
C THR A 54 -14.50 35.01 9.34
N GLU A 55 -15.67 35.63 9.17
CA GLU A 55 -16.91 35.00 8.64
C GLU A 55 -16.77 34.35 7.25
N ASP A 56 -15.72 34.68 6.48
CA ASP A 56 -15.55 34.23 5.10
C ASP A 56 -14.93 32.82 4.94
N ASN A 57 -14.51 32.18 6.03
CA ASN A 57 -13.77 30.90 5.96
C ASN A 57 -14.57 29.70 6.53
N ASN A 58 -15.84 29.57 6.12
CA ASN A 58 -16.72 28.48 6.53
C ASN A 58 -16.12 27.07 6.28
N LEU A 59 -15.33 26.89 5.22
CA LEU A 59 -14.70 25.61 4.91
C LEU A 59 -13.56 25.25 5.88
N LEU A 60 -12.75 26.23 6.28
CA LEU A 60 -11.68 26.04 7.24
C LEU A 60 -12.24 25.82 8.65
N LEU A 61 -13.34 26.49 8.98
CA LEU A 61 -14.07 26.28 10.22
C LEU A 61 -14.65 24.87 10.29
N LEU A 62 -15.26 24.38 9.20
CA LEU A 62 -15.78 23.01 9.09
C LEU A 62 -14.67 21.97 9.25
N LEU A 63 -13.51 22.18 8.64
CA LEU A 63 -12.34 21.31 8.78
C LEU A 63 -11.80 21.27 10.20
N LYS A 64 -11.69 22.44 10.86
CA LYS A 64 -11.24 22.54 12.25
C LYS A 64 -12.24 21.88 13.21
N LEU A 65 -13.55 22.08 13.01
CA LEU A 65 -14.61 21.45 13.79
C LEU A 65 -14.64 19.92 13.60
N ASN A 66 -14.42 19.42 12.39
CA ASN A 66 -14.35 17.98 12.11
C ASN A 66 -13.13 17.33 12.79
N ASN A 67 -11.98 18.00 12.79
CA ASN A 67 -10.80 17.54 13.53
C ASN A 67 -11.01 17.59 15.06
N LEU A 68 -11.72 18.60 15.57
CA LEU A 68 -12.07 18.72 16.99
C LEU A 68 -13.03 17.59 17.42
N ALA A 69 -14.03 17.29 16.58
CA ALA A 69 -15.02 16.24 16.81
C ALA A 69 -14.42 14.82 16.78
N ARG A 70 -13.28 14.62 16.11
CA ARG A 70 -12.53 13.35 16.11
C ARG A 70 -11.68 13.14 17.36
N HIS A 71 -11.26 14.22 18.02
CA HIS A 71 -10.49 14.14 19.27
C HIS A 71 -11.36 13.94 20.50
N LEU A 72 -12.64 14.32 20.43
CA LEU A 72 -13.64 13.99 21.44
C LEU A 72 -14.24 12.63 21.08
N ASP A 73 -13.88 11.59 21.84
CA ASP A 73 -14.18 10.16 21.62
C ASP A 73 -15.68 9.79 21.75
N GLY A 74 -16.56 10.64 21.28
CA GLY A 74 -18.00 10.46 21.42
C GLY A 74 -18.80 11.51 20.68
N SER A 75 -18.82 11.46 19.35
CA SER A 75 -19.93 12.01 18.55
C SER A 75 -19.88 11.58 17.07
N ILE A 76 -20.04 10.28 16.81
CA ILE A 76 -20.32 9.74 15.46
C ILE A 76 -21.53 10.45 14.81
N LYS A 77 -22.48 10.92 15.63
CA LYS A 77 -23.67 11.65 15.16
C LYS A 77 -23.35 13.01 14.52
N LEU A 78 -22.37 13.76 15.04
CA LEU A 78 -22.03 15.10 14.53
C LEU A 78 -21.37 15.02 13.15
N ALA A 79 -20.42 14.08 12.97
CA ALA A 79 -19.78 13.82 11.68
C ALA A 79 -20.80 13.34 10.62
N SER A 80 -21.79 12.55 11.04
CA SER A 80 -22.85 12.07 10.13
C SER A 80 -23.80 13.18 9.65
N ALA A 81 -24.12 14.15 10.50
CA ALA A 81 -24.98 15.30 10.14
C ALA A 81 -24.28 16.28 9.19
N LEU A 82 -22.96 16.47 9.34
CA LEU A 82 -22.12 17.30 8.48
C LEU A 82 -21.96 16.72 7.06
N ASN A 83 -21.87 15.39 6.94
CA ASN A 83 -21.80 14.75 5.62
C ASN A 83 -23.13 14.78 4.86
N ALA A 84 -24.28 14.82 5.56
CA ALA A 84 -25.60 14.87 4.94
C ALA A 84 -25.92 16.21 4.26
N THR A 85 -25.23 17.30 4.61
CA THR A 85 -25.47 18.64 4.07
C THR A 85 -24.67 18.95 2.79
N VAL A 86 -23.63 18.17 2.48
CA VAL A 86 -22.72 18.44 1.34
C VAL A 86 -23.20 17.79 0.03
N ILE A 87 -24.17 16.88 0.05
CA ILE A 87 -24.62 16.16 -1.15
C ILE A 87 -25.96 16.71 -1.64
N LYS A 88 -25.95 17.81 -2.43
CA LYS A 88 -27.04 18.12 -3.40
C LYS A 88 -26.54 18.90 -4.61
N LYS A 89 -26.19 18.18 -5.68
CA LYS A 89 -26.71 18.33 -7.05
C LYS A 89 -25.97 17.37 -7.99
N GLU A 90 -26.57 16.23 -8.29
CA GLU A 90 -26.21 15.46 -9.48
C GLU A 90 -26.72 16.19 -10.73
N PRO A 91 -25.90 16.37 -11.78
CA PRO A 91 -26.40 16.83 -13.06
C PRO A 91 -27.22 15.73 -13.72
N GLU A 92 -28.46 16.04 -14.12
CA GLU A 92 -29.30 15.17 -14.94
C GLU A 92 -28.54 14.78 -16.22
N LEU A 93 -28.16 13.51 -16.32
CA LEU A 93 -27.63 12.92 -17.53
C LEU A 93 -28.77 12.76 -18.54
N GLN A 94 -28.87 13.69 -19.50
CA GLN A 94 -29.67 13.48 -20.69
C GLN A 94 -29.10 12.30 -21.47
N GLU A 95 -29.80 11.17 -21.44
CA GLU A 95 -29.61 10.07 -22.39
C GLU A 95 -29.73 10.64 -23.80
N ARG A 96 -28.61 10.62 -24.54
CA ARG A 96 -28.63 11.00 -25.95
C ARG A 96 -29.16 9.80 -26.72
N ASP A 97 -30.16 10.03 -27.56
CA ASP A 97 -30.65 9.06 -28.53
C ASP A 97 -29.52 8.64 -29.48
N GLU A 98 -28.77 7.61 -29.10
CA GLU A 98 -27.73 7.02 -29.93
C GLU A 98 -28.40 6.18 -31.03
N VAL A 99 -28.57 6.79 -32.20
CA VAL A 99 -29.07 6.10 -33.39
C VAL A 99 -27.94 5.24 -33.96
N GLU A 100 -28.02 3.92 -33.77
CA GLU A 100 -27.09 2.97 -34.40
C GLU A 100 -27.13 3.13 -35.94
N ASN A 101 -25.97 3.42 -36.55
CA ASN A 101 -25.84 3.65 -37.99
C ASN A 101 -25.57 2.33 -38.75
N TRP A 102 -26.51 1.37 -38.69
CA TRP A 102 -26.32 0.02 -39.24
C TRP A 102 -26.40 -0.09 -40.79
N ARG A 103 -26.54 1.02 -41.54
CA ARG A 103 -26.66 1.00 -43.02
C ARG A 103 -26.05 2.20 -43.75
N ASN A 104 -25.07 2.90 -43.17
CA ASN A 104 -24.45 4.09 -43.78
C ASN A 104 -25.45 5.20 -44.17
N GLN A 105 -26.61 5.30 -43.49
CA GLN A 105 -27.63 6.30 -43.84
C GLN A 105 -27.26 7.71 -43.35
N VAL A 106 -26.35 7.81 -42.37
CA VAL A 106 -25.78 9.08 -41.95
C VAL A 106 -24.46 9.29 -42.70
N ASN A 107 -24.35 10.40 -43.43
CA ASN A 107 -23.11 10.82 -44.10
C ASN A 107 -21.94 10.67 -43.11
N PRO A 108 -20.92 9.84 -43.42
CA PRO A 108 -19.85 9.59 -42.47
C PRO A 108 -19.17 10.93 -42.18
N LYS A 109 -19.28 11.40 -40.93
CA LYS A 109 -18.44 12.51 -40.46
C LYS A 109 -17.01 12.07 -40.75
N ARG A 110 -16.31 12.79 -41.65
CA ARG A 110 -14.91 12.53 -41.99
C ARG A 110 -14.16 12.42 -40.67
N ARG A 111 -13.76 11.20 -40.31
CA ARG A 111 -12.96 10.96 -39.10
C ARG A 111 -11.71 11.81 -39.27
N LYS A 112 -11.45 12.72 -38.32
CA LYS A 112 -10.19 13.46 -38.29
C LYS A 112 -9.07 12.41 -38.31
N HIS A 113 -8.20 12.48 -39.30
CA HIS A 113 -7.14 11.49 -39.57
C HIS A 113 -5.95 11.61 -38.57
N HIS A 114 -6.28 11.97 -37.33
CA HIS A 114 -5.39 12.08 -36.18
C HIS A 114 -6.15 11.32 -35.09
N SER A 115 -5.75 10.13 -34.67
CA SER A 115 -4.79 10.01 -33.59
C SER A 115 -4.52 8.53 -33.26
N TYR A 116 -4.21 7.71 -34.26
CA TYR A 116 -3.68 6.34 -34.05
C TYR A 116 -2.18 6.24 -34.36
N LEU A 117 -1.55 7.35 -34.76
CA LEU A 117 -0.16 7.42 -35.19
C LEU A 117 0.70 8.35 -34.32
N SER A 118 0.17 8.86 -33.20
CA SER A 118 1.05 9.46 -32.19
C SER A 118 1.88 8.33 -31.61
N SER A 119 3.20 8.40 -31.79
CA SER A 119 4.15 7.48 -31.16
C SER A 119 3.85 7.45 -29.67
N GLN A 120 3.36 6.32 -29.18
CA GLN A 120 3.14 6.11 -27.76
C GLN A 120 4.50 5.74 -27.16
N PRO A 121 5.14 6.60 -26.36
CA PRO A 121 6.49 6.35 -25.86
C PRO A 121 6.57 5.07 -25.01
N GLU A 122 5.45 4.61 -24.42
CA GLU A 122 5.42 3.33 -23.70
C GLU A 122 5.73 2.14 -24.63
N TRP A 123 5.35 2.21 -25.91
CA TRP A 123 5.58 1.14 -26.88
C TRP A 123 7.02 1.10 -27.37
N SER A 124 7.73 2.23 -27.36
CA SER A 124 9.16 2.25 -27.72
C SER A 124 10.03 1.56 -26.66
N ALA A 125 9.56 1.47 -25.41
CA ALA A 125 10.23 0.73 -24.35
C ALA A 125 9.89 -0.78 -24.38
N LEU A 126 8.82 -1.18 -25.07
CA LEU A 126 8.38 -2.58 -25.14
C LEU A 126 9.04 -3.29 -26.32
N ASN A 127 9.95 -4.21 -26.02
CA ASN A 127 10.50 -5.11 -27.03
C ASN A 127 9.46 -6.19 -27.39
N LEU A 128 8.56 -5.90 -28.33
CA LEU A 128 7.53 -6.85 -28.80
C LEU A 128 8.12 -8.12 -29.44
N ASN A 129 9.39 -8.11 -29.82
CA ASN A 129 10.11 -9.26 -30.38
C ASN A 129 10.69 -10.19 -29.31
N GLU A 130 10.80 -9.73 -28.06
CA GLU A 130 10.92 -10.62 -26.91
C GLU A 130 9.57 -11.26 -26.66
N SER A 131 9.22 -12.21 -27.54
CA SER A 131 8.01 -13.02 -27.41
C SER A 131 7.89 -13.52 -25.97
N LEU A 132 6.77 -13.15 -25.33
CA LEU A 132 6.05 -13.58 -24.12
C LEU A 132 6.43 -14.91 -23.43
N ASN A 133 7.68 -15.34 -23.46
CA ASN A 133 8.22 -16.48 -22.73
C ASN A 133 8.42 -16.07 -21.27
N THR A 134 7.33 -15.62 -20.68
CA THR A 134 7.22 -15.36 -19.25
C THR A 134 7.55 -16.67 -18.55
N ILE A 135 8.68 -16.69 -17.83
CA ILE A 135 9.09 -17.88 -17.08
C ILE A 135 7.98 -18.17 -16.07
N PRO A 136 7.35 -19.35 -16.09
CA PRO A 136 6.28 -19.65 -15.16
C PRO A 136 6.85 -19.75 -13.75
N ILE A 137 6.27 -18.99 -12.81
CA ILE A 137 6.67 -19.03 -11.40
C ILE A 137 5.66 -19.87 -10.65
N GLY A 138 6.15 -20.88 -9.93
CA GLY A 138 5.28 -21.76 -9.15
C GLY A 138 4.78 -21.08 -7.87
N LEU A 139 3.52 -21.33 -7.52
CA LEU A 139 2.88 -20.78 -6.32
C LEU A 139 3.34 -21.52 -5.06
N LEU A 140 3.94 -20.80 -4.12
CA LEU A 140 4.25 -21.31 -2.78
C LEU A 140 2.97 -21.43 -1.98
N ARG A 141 2.79 -22.57 -1.30
CA ARG A 141 1.64 -22.80 -0.42
C ARG A 141 1.88 -22.23 0.96
N ASN A 142 0.83 -21.65 1.55
CA ASN A 142 0.87 -21.19 2.93
C ASN A 142 1.32 -22.30 3.87
N GLY A 143 2.15 -21.98 4.86
CA GLY A 143 2.57 -22.90 5.92
C GLY A 143 1.38 -23.52 6.66
N ASN A 144 0.27 -22.79 6.80
CA ASN A 144 -0.96 -23.27 7.44
C ASN A 144 -1.70 -24.35 6.61
N SER A 145 -1.26 -24.63 5.38
CA SER A 145 -1.91 -25.62 4.53
C SER A 145 -1.72 -27.03 5.08
N LEU A 146 -2.83 -27.73 5.31
CA LEU A 146 -2.84 -29.15 5.72
C LEU A 146 -2.19 -30.10 4.69
N GLN A 147 -1.98 -29.63 3.46
CA GLN A 147 -1.32 -30.39 2.40
C GLN A 147 0.20 -30.43 2.57
N LEU A 148 0.78 -29.47 3.30
CA LEU A 148 2.20 -29.43 3.56
C LEU A 148 2.54 -30.38 4.70
N ARG A 149 3.50 -31.27 4.43
CA ARG A 149 4.08 -32.12 5.46
C ARG A 149 5.16 -31.33 6.21
N PRO A 150 5.37 -31.62 7.50
CA PRO A 150 6.51 -31.08 8.23
C PRO A 150 7.83 -31.36 7.51
N VAL A 151 8.74 -30.41 7.61
CA VAL A 151 10.03 -30.40 6.92
C VAL A 151 11.15 -30.69 7.91
N GLN A 152 12.14 -31.51 7.54
CA GLN A 152 13.27 -31.79 8.42
C GLN A 152 14.32 -30.68 8.32
N VAL A 153 14.54 -29.93 9.40
CA VAL A 153 15.59 -28.91 9.54
C VAL A 153 16.36 -29.18 10.82
N ASN A 154 17.69 -29.25 10.75
CA ASN A 154 18.56 -29.48 11.91
C ASN A 154 18.16 -30.71 12.77
N ASN A 155 17.81 -31.82 12.13
CA ASN A 155 17.32 -33.06 12.77
C ASN A 155 16.00 -32.92 13.56
N THR A 156 15.26 -31.82 13.37
CA THR A 156 13.93 -31.61 13.94
C THR A 156 12.88 -31.50 12.85
N SER A 157 11.66 -31.91 13.17
CA SER A 157 10.52 -31.83 12.26
C SER A 157 9.88 -30.44 12.38
N THR A 158 10.17 -29.54 11.46
CA THR A 158 9.69 -28.15 11.47
C THR A 158 8.32 -28.01 10.79
N ILE A 159 7.38 -27.39 11.48
CA ILE A 159 6.07 -26.94 10.97
C ILE A 159 6.11 -25.42 10.88
N LEU A 160 5.77 -24.89 9.71
CA LEU A 160 5.73 -23.45 9.46
C LEU A 160 4.28 -22.98 9.48
N SER A 161 4.00 -21.81 10.05
CA SER A 161 2.69 -21.17 10.01
C SER A 161 2.79 -19.70 9.62
N ASN A 162 1.68 -19.14 9.10
CA ASN A 162 1.53 -17.71 8.76
C ASN A 162 2.63 -17.15 7.85
N THR A 163 2.95 -17.90 6.79
CA THR A 163 4.10 -17.59 5.91
C THR A 163 3.75 -16.66 4.75
N CYS A 164 2.49 -16.23 4.59
CA CYS A 164 2.02 -15.50 3.40
C CYS A 164 2.81 -14.22 3.13
N GLY A 165 3.27 -13.51 4.17
CA GLY A 165 4.14 -12.34 4.01
C GLY A 165 5.49 -12.69 3.36
N PHE A 166 6.14 -13.74 3.85
CA PHE A 166 7.39 -14.25 3.27
C PHE A 166 7.21 -14.78 1.86
N ASP A 167 6.16 -15.58 1.65
CA ASP A 167 5.87 -16.16 0.35
C ASP A 167 5.60 -15.06 -0.69
N SER A 168 4.81 -14.04 -0.33
CA SER A 168 4.52 -12.90 -1.20
C SER A 168 5.80 -12.14 -1.60
N LEU A 169 6.71 -11.90 -0.65
CA LEU A 169 7.98 -11.25 -0.93
C LEU A 169 8.83 -12.08 -1.89
N VAL A 170 8.97 -13.39 -1.64
CA VAL A 170 9.72 -14.30 -2.53
C VAL A 170 9.11 -14.33 -3.94
N GLN A 171 7.78 -14.35 -4.07
CA GLN A 171 7.10 -14.37 -5.37
C GLN A 171 7.37 -13.11 -6.19
N ILE A 172 7.35 -11.92 -5.56
CA ILE A 172 7.73 -10.67 -6.24
C ILE A 172 9.18 -10.69 -6.69
N ILE A 173 10.10 -11.14 -5.83
CA ILE A 173 11.52 -11.25 -6.18
C ILE A 173 11.72 -12.24 -7.33
N CYS A 174 10.99 -13.37 -7.35
CA CYS A 174 11.01 -14.31 -8.47
C CYS A 174 10.51 -13.69 -9.78
N SER A 175 9.48 -12.84 -9.70
CA SER A 175 8.98 -12.10 -10.87
C SER A 175 10.02 -11.09 -11.36
N ALA A 176 10.60 -10.32 -10.45
CA ALA A 176 11.68 -9.38 -10.76
C ALA A 176 12.88 -10.09 -11.42
N TYR A 177 13.31 -11.23 -10.89
CA TYR A 177 14.39 -12.06 -11.44
C TYR A 177 14.05 -12.62 -12.83
N SER A 178 12.78 -12.96 -13.05
CA SER A 178 12.30 -13.46 -14.34
C SER A 178 12.21 -12.38 -15.40
N ASP A 179 11.93 -11.13 -15.01
CA ASP A 179 11.52 -10.08 -15.95
C ASP A 179 12.53 -8.91 -16.07
N SER A 180 13.55 -8.81 -15.20
CA SER A 180 14.68 -7.85 -15.33
C SER A 180 16.01 -8.59 -15.51
N THR A 181 16.68 -8.35 -16.63
CA THR A 181 18.01 -8.93 -16.92
C THR A 181 19.08 -8.38 -15.99
N TYR A 182 19.02 -7.09 -15.64
CA TYR A 182 19.95 -6.46 -14.71
C TYR A 182 19.79 -7.02 -13.30
N PHE A 183 18.55 -7.09 -12.80
CA PHE A 183 18.27 -7.67 -11.48
C PHE A 183 18.62 -9.16 -11.43
N ARG A 184 18.38 -9.91 -12.52
CA ARG A 184 18.82 -11.30 -12.66
C ARG A 184 20.33 -11.44 -12.50
N ALA A 185 21.10 -10.68 -13.26
CA ALA A 185 22.57 -10.71 -13.18
C ALA A 185 23.07 -10.36 -11.77
N TYR A 186 22.42 -9.38 -11.12
CA TYR A 186 22.71 -9.03 -9.73
C TYR A 186 22.45 -10.19 -8.76
N ILE A 187 21.30 -10.85 -8.84
CA ILE A 187 20.95 -12.00 -8.00
C ILE A 187 21.87 -13.21 -8.28
N ASP A 188 22.21 -13.46 -9.55
CA ASP A 188 23.13 -14.54 -9.95
C ASP A 188 24.54 -14.31 -9.35
N ASN A 189 24.99 -13.06 -9.22
CA ASN A 189 26.26 -12.72 -8.56
C ASN A 189 26.22 -12.88 -7.03
N MET A 190 25.04 -13.10 -6.43
CA MET A 190 24.83 -13.26 -4.99
C MET A 190 24.58 -14.70 -4.55
N GLU A 191 24.95 -15.68 -5.38
CA GLU A 191 24.60 -17.11 -5.23
C GLU A 191 24.88 -17.72 -3.84
N THR A 192 25.76 -17.14 -3.02
CA THR A 192 26.02 -17.61 -1.65
C THR A 192 24.84 -17.39 -0.67
N ASN A 193 23.91 -16.50 -1.00
CA ASN A 193 22.81 -16.13 -0.13
C ASN A 193 21.62 -17.12 -0.25
N LEU A 194 21.17 -17.69 0.88
CA LEU A 194 20.08 -18.68 0.91
C LEU A 194 18.79 -18.19 0.24
N LEU A 195 18.42 -16.92 0.39
CA LEU A 195 17.25 -16.33 -0.26
C LEU A 195 17.42 -16.29 -1.79
N THR A 196 18.61 -15.91 -2.27
CA THR A 196 18.91 -15.88 -3.71
C THR A 196 18.89 -17.28 -4.30
N GLN A 197 19.43 -18.27 -3.59
CA GLN A 197 19.36 -19.67 -3.99
C GLN A 197 17.91 -20.16 -4.05
N LEU A 198 17.07 -19.78 -3.09
CA LEU A 198 15.64 -20.11 -3.09
C LEU A 198 14.96 -19.53 -4.33
N VAL A 199 15.19 -18.25 -4.63
CA VAL A 199 14.63 -17.56 -5.81
C VAL A 199 15.08 -18.23 -7.11
N ILE A 200 16.39 -18.43 -7.28
CA ILE A 200 16.98 -19.06 -8.47
C ILE A 200 16.40 -20.48 -8.65
N ALA A 201 16.37 -21.27 -7.58
CA ALA A 201 15.84 -22.64 -7.62
C ALA A 201 14.33 -22.66 -7.91
N LEU A 202 13.56 -21.73 -7.34
CA LEU A 202 12.12 -21.66 -7.56
C LEU A 202 11.79 -21.29 -9.02
N VAL A 203 12.51 -20.33 -9.60
CA VAL A 203 12.32 -19.93 -11.00
C VAL A 203 12.78 -21.01 -11.97
N LYS A 204 13.93 -21.66 -11.72
CA LYS A 204 14.50 -22.67 -12.63
C LYS A 204 13.82 -24.03 -12.53
N ASN A 205 13.51 -24.48 -11.32
CA ASN A 205 13.05 -25.85 -11.05
C ASN A 205 11.55 -25.93 -10.71
N GLY A 206 10.90 -24.80 -10.43
CA GLY A 206 9.53 -24.75 -9.94
C GLY A 206 9.40 -25.26 -8.50
N ILE A 207 8.16 -25.54 -8.09
CA ILE A 207 7.85 -25.98 -6.73
C ILE A 207 8.30 -27.43 -6.54
N SER A 208 9.19 -27.67 -5.58
CA SER A 208 9.67 -28.99 -5.20
C SER A 208 9.83 -29.12 -3.68
N LYS A 209 10.06 -30.34 -3.19
CA LYS A 209 10.38 -30.58 -1.77
C LYS A 209 11.60 -29.78 -1.31
N GLN A 210 12.60 -29.63 -2.19
CA GLN A 210 13.81 -28.88 -1.89
C GLN A 210 13.52 -27.38 -1.64
N ILE A 211 12.61 -26.78 -2.42
CA ILE A 211 12.17 -25.39 -2.22
C ILE A 211 11.57 -25.21 -0.82
N TYR A 212 10.72 -26.13 -0.38
CA TYR A 212 10.14 -26.07 0.97
C TYR A 212 11.19 -26.29 2.07
N ASN A 213 12.22 -27.11 1.84
CA ASN A 213 13.37 -27.23 2.75
C ASN A 213 14.17 -25.93 2.85
N MET A 214 14.47 -25.29 1.72
CA MET A 214 15.19 -24.01 1.69
C MET A 214 14.39 -22.90 2.37
N ARG A 215 13.08 -22.82 2.08
CA ARG A 215 12.15 -21.92 2.75
C ARG A 215 12.12 -22.15 4.26
N ALA A 216 12.02 -23.39 4.72
CA ALA A 216 12.03 -23.71 6.15
C ALA A 216 13.35 -23.29 6.81
N ASN A 217 14.49 -23.59 6.19
CA ASN A 217 15.81 -23.20 6.71
C ASN A 217 15.96 -21.68 6.85
N ILE A 218 15.45 -20.91 5.88
CA ILE A 218 15.46 -19.45 5.94
C ILE A 218 14.57 -18.96 7.10
N LEU A 219 13.34 -19.45 7.17
CA LEU A 219 12.37 -19.01 8.19
C LEU A 219 12.82 -19.38 9.60
N THR A 220 13.47 -20.52 9.81
CA THR A 220 14.03 -20.90 11.11
C THR A 220 15.20 -20.02 11.56
N ASN A 221 15.87 -19.34 10.61
CA ASN A 221 16.93 -18.38 10.93
C ASN A 221 16.40 -16.97 11.17
N ILE A 222 15.22 -16.64 10.62
CA ILE A 222 14.56 -15.33 10.75
C ILE A 222 13.69 -15.25 12.01
N PHE A 223 12.95 -16.31 12.30
CA PHE A 223 11.93 -16.33 13.33
C PHE A 223 12.33 -17.25 14.47
N ASN A 224 11.96 -16.86 15.69
CA ASN A 224 12.08 -17.73 16.85
C ASN A 224 11.08 -18.87 16.68
N CYS A 225 11.58 -20.10 16.59
CA CYS A 225 10.74 -21.28 16.53
C CYS A 225 10.80 -22.04 17.86
N GLU A 226 9.66 -22.53 18.32
CA GLU A 226 9.53 -23.22 19.60
C GLU A 226 9.66 -24.73 19.39
N LEU A 227 10.46 -25.38 20.24
CA LEU A 227 10.58 -26.83 20.25
C LEU A 227 9.47 -27.42 21.14
N THR A 228 8.66 -28.28 20.56
CA THR A 228 7.65 -29.05 21.30
C THR A 228 8.26 -30.35 21.83
N ASN A 229 7.58 -31.00 22.78
CA ASN A 229 8.06 -32.21 23.47
C ASN A 229 8.32 -33.45 22.57
N GLN A 230 8.03 -33.38 21.26
CA GLN A 230 8.11 -34.50 20.32
C GLN A 230 9.18 -34.32 19.22
N ASN A 231 10.23 -33.52 19.45
CA ASN A 231 11.21 -33.14 18.40
C ASN A 231 10.55 -32.46 17.17
N VAL A 232 9.38 -31.87 17.39
CA VAL A 232 8.67 -31.06 16.39
C VAL A 232 8.91 -29.60 16.73
N GLN A 233 9.46 -28.84 15.80
CA GLN A 233 9.69 -27.42 15.93
C GLN A 233 8.54 -26.68 15.25
N VAL A 234 7.90 -25.74 15.94
CA VAL A 234 6.83 -24.92 15.36
C VAL A 234 7.36 -23.51 15.16
N CYS A 235 7.31 -23.02 13.92
CA CYS A 235 7.76 -21.69 13.58
C CYS A 235 6.62 -20.84 13.04
N ASN A 236 6.24 -19.82 13.80
CA ASN A 236 5.23 -18.85 13.39
C ASN A 236 5.91 -17.67 12.68
N ALA A 237 5.63 -17.51 11.39
CA ALA A 237 6.19 -16.45 10.56
C ALA A 237 5.29 -15.21 10.47
N ALA A 238 4.29 -15.07 11.35
CA ALA A 238 3.43 -13.89 11.42
C ALA A 238 4.27 -12.63 11.70
N CYS A 239 4.24 -11.69 10.76
CA CYS A 239 4.91 -10.38 10.87
C CYS A 239 4.35 -9.41 9.83
N CYS A 240 4.61 -8.11 10.01
CA CYS A 240 4.43 -7.15 8.94
C CYS A 240 5.59 -7.26 7.93
N ILE A 241 5.37 -6.76 6.71
CA ILE A 241 6.38 -6.83 5.64
C ILE A 241 7.63 -6.01 6.00
N THR A 242 7.49 -4.86 6.65
CA THR A 242 8.61 -4.05 7.15
C THR A 242 9.52 -4.86 8.08
N ASP A 243 8.96 -5.52 9.11
CA ASP A 243 9.74 -6.35 10.02
C ASP A 243 10.42 -7.50 9.30
N LEU A 244 9.73 -8.11 8.33
CA LEU A 244 10.29 -9.19 7.53
C LEU A 244 11.50 -8.72 6.72
N ILE A 245 11.38 -7.60 6.00
CA ILE A 245 12.47 -7.05 5.19
C ILE A 245 13.66 -6.70 6.10
N ASN A 246 13.41 -6.07 7.25
CA ASN A 246 14.46 -5.75 8.21
C ASN A 246 15.19 -6.99 8.74
N LYS A 247 14.46 -8.08 9.04
CA LYS A 247 15.09 -9.35 9.45
C LYS A 247 15.83 -10.05 8.30
N ILE A 248 15.34 -9.96 7.07
CA ILE A 248 16.05 -10.47 5.89
C ILE A 248 17.35 -9.69 5.72
N ASN A 249 17.33 -8.36 5.82
CA ASN A 249 18.53 -7.53 5.70
C ASN A 249 19.57 -7.81 6.79
N SER A 250 19.13 -8.09 8.01
CA SER A 250 20.06 -8.40 9.11
C SER A 250 20.78 -9.74 8.90
N LEU A 251 20.09 -10.74 8.35
CA LEU A 251 20.69 -12.03 7.98
C LEU A 251 21.52 -11.95 6.70
N PHE A 252 21.12 -11.09 5.77
CA PHE A 252 21.67 -10.99 4.45
C PHE A 252 22.14 -9.56 4.18
N LYS A 253 23.28 -9.20 4.78
CA LYS A 253 23.87 -7.84 4.77
C LYS A 253 24.02 -7.19 3.38
N ASP A 254 23.92 -7.98 2.32
CA ASP A 254 24.05 -7.53 0.94
C ASP A 254 22.74 -7.48 0.16
N PHE A 255 21.62 -7.95 0.71
CA PHE A 255 20.34 -7.97 0.02
C PHE A 255 19.79 -6.55 -0.13
N CYS A 256 19.11 -5.94 0.86
CA CYS A 256 18.69 -4.53 0.74
C CYS A 256 19.69 -3.60 1.40
N LYS A 257 20.52 -2.95 0.59
CA LYS A 257 21.35 -1.84 1.08
C LYS A 257 20.53 -0.58 1.37
N GLN A 258 19.32 -0.47 0.83
CA GLN A 258 18.45 0.70 0.97
C GLN A 258 16.97 0.28 0.99
N ASN A 259 16.32 0.44 2.14
CA ASN A 259 14.86 0.40 2.25
C ASN A 259 14.37 1.84 2.27
N LEU A 260 13.36 2.16 1.47
CA LEU A 260 12.67 3.44 1.56
C LEU A 260 11.30 3.23 2.19
N ILE A 261 11.03 3.94 3.29
CA ILE A 261 9.71 3.96 3.90
C ILE A 261 8.96 5.16 3.32
N ILE A 262 7.83 4.90 2.66
CA ILE A 262 6.93 5.94 2.16
C ILE A 262 5.68 5.95 3.04
N PHE A 263 5.40 7.12 3.61
CA PHE A 263 4.11 7.41 4.19
C PHE A 263 3.20 7.95 3.09
N ILE A 264 2.21 7.16 2.68
CA ILE A 264 1.19 7.62 1.73
C ILE A 264 0.10 8.30 2.55
N ASP A 265 -0.08 9.60 2.32
CA ASP A 265 -1.12 10.37 3.00
C ASP A 265 -2.52 9.82 2.62
N SER A 266 -3.38 9.65 3.62
CA SER A 266 -4.75 9.18 3.49
C SER A 266 -5.72 10.24 2.96
N SER A 267 -5.24 11.44 2.59
CA SER A 267 -6.12 12.50 2.09
C SER A 267 -6.98 12.02 0.92
N GLU A 268 -8.28 12.31 0.98
CA GLU A 268 -9.26 11.95 -0.06
C GLU A 268 -8.80 12.54 -1.41
N ASN A 269 -8.63 11.68 -2.44
CA ASN A 269 -8.16 11.95 -3.81
C ASN A 269 -6.67 11.71 -4.09
N LEU A 270 -6.18 10.49 -3.81
CA LEU A 270 -4.87 10.04 -4.28
C LEU A 270 -4.90 9.77 -5.80
N SER A 271 -4.37 10.69 -6.61
CA SER A 271 -4.14 10.48 -8.04
C SER A 271 -2.83 9.76 -8.31
N LYS A 272 -2.69 9.15 -9.49
CA LYS A 272 -1.43 8.52 -9.95
C LYS A 272 -0.25 9.49 -9.89
N ASP A 273 -0.46 10.74 -10.31
CA ASP A 273 0.57 11.78 -10.30
C ASP A 273 0.94 12.21 -8.88
N SER A 274 -0.04 12.30 -7.98
CA SER A 274 0.21 12.61 -6.56
C SER A 274 1.03 11.51 -5.89
N LEU A 275 0.66 10.24 -6.13
CA LEU A 275 1.40 9.09 -5.59
C LEU A 275 2.82 9.03 -6.18
N ALA A 276 2.97 9.19 -7.50
CA ALA A 276 4.29 9.24 -8.13
C ALA A 276 5.16 10.36 -7.55
N LYS A 277 4.58 11.54 -7.32
CA LYS A 277 5.28 12.66 -6.67
C LYS A 277 5.70 12.31 -5.25
N GLN A 278 4.82 11.75 -4.42
CA GLN A 278 5.17 11.33 -3.05
C GLN A 278 6.31 10.29 -3.06
N MET A 279 6.30 9.36 -4.02
CA MET A 279 7.37 8.39 -4.18
C MET A 279 8.70 9.02 -4.58
N LEU A 280 8.68 9.97 -5.52
CA LEU A 280 9.87 10.72 -5.93
C LEU A 280 10.41 11.63 -4.82
N ASP A 281 9.53 12.29 -4.08
CA ASP A 281 9.89 13.15 -2.94
C ASP A 281 10.57 12.33 -1.83
N ALA A 282 10.05 11.12 -1.54
CA ALA A 282 10.68 10.22 -0.59
C ALA A 282 12.08 9.77 -1.05
N LEU A 283 12.27 9.50 -2.35
CA LEU A 283 13.58 9.12 -2.89
C LEU A 283 14.60 10.25 -2.86
N SER A 284 14.15 11.51 -2.98
CA SER A 284 15.05 12.65 -2.91
C SER A 284 15.77 12.77 -1.56
N GLN A 285 15.21 12.13 -0.52
CA GLN A 285 15.80 12.07 0.82
C GLN A 285 16.89 11.00 0.95
N VAL A 286 16.97 10.06 0.00
CA VAL A 286 18.02 9.03 -0.03
C VAL A 286 19.17 9.53 -0.87
N ASN A 287 20.36 9.58 -0.26
CA ASN A 287 21.62 9.91 -0.92
C ASN A 287 22.04 8.78 -1.88
N MET A 288 21.34 8.67 -3.00
CA MET A 288 21.71 7.80 -4.10
C MET A 288 22.83 8.48 -4.90
N THR A 289 24.06 7.98 -4.79
CA THR A 289 25.15 8.45 -5.64
C THR A 289 24.95 7.95 -7.07
N SER A 290 25.22 8.81 -8.05
CA SER A 290 25.09 8.50 -9.48
C SER A 290 25.94 7.33 -9.95
N ASP A 291 27.01 7.03 -9.21
CA ASP A 291 28.11 6.20 -9.69
C ASP A 291 27.84 4.69 -9.55
N ASN A 292 26.83 4.31 -8.76
CA ASN A 292 26.45 2.90 -8.60
C ASN A 292 24.95 2.77 -8.29
N PRO A 293 24.08 2.76 -9.33
CA PRO A 293 22.65 2.67 -9.11
C PRO A 293 22.29 1.35 -8.45
N THR A 294 21.39 1.40 -7.47
CA THR A 294 20.86 0.20 -6.85
C THR A 294 20.06 -0.61 -7.87
N PRO A 295 20.21 -1.94 -7.93
CA PRO A 295 19.53 -2.77 -8.91
C PRO A 295 18.01 -2.82 -8.75
N TYR A 296 17.50 -2.41 -7.59
CA TYR A 296 16.09 -2.43 -7.26
C TYR A 296 15.77 -1.44 -6.15
N LEU A 297 14.48 -1.17 -5.98
CA LEU A 297 13.92 -0.32 -4.94
C LEU A 297 12.76 -1.06 -4.29
N ILE A 298 12.72 -1.07 -2.96
CA ILE A 298 11.56 -1.52 -2.18
C ILE A 298 11.01 -0.33 -1.42
N TYR A 299 9.76 -0.03 -1.71
CA TYR A 299 8.99 0.97 -0.98
C TYR A 299 8.10 0.28 0.02
N GLU A 300 8.35 0.51 1.29
CA GLU A 300 7.43 0.12 2.34
C GLU A 300 6.35 1.18 2.46
N THR A 301 5.09 0.76 2.56
CA THR A 301 3.95 1.68 2.59
C THR A 301 3.13 1.46 3.84
N HIS A 302 2.93 2.53 4.61
CA HIS A 302 1.98 2.57 5.74
C HIS A 302 0.64 3.17 5.31
N ALA A 303 0.14 2.76 4.15
CA ALA A 303 -1.13 3.25 3.66
C ALA A 303 -2.28 2.72 4.52
N LEU A 304 -3.15 3.63 4.96
CA LEU A 304 -4.39 3.30 5.68
C LEU A 304 -5.60 3.20 4.75
N ILE A 305 -5.39 3.39 3.45
CA ILE A 305 -6.42 3.37 2.41
C ILE A 305 -6.09 2.31 1.36
N ASN A 306 -7.14 1.75 0.78
CA ASN A 306 -6.99 0.83 -0.35
C ASN A 306 -6.53 1.59 -1.59
N ILE A 307 -5.46 1.13 -2.22
CA ILE A 307 -4.90 1.73 -3.44
C ILE A 307 -5.02 0.73 -4.58
N GLU A 308 -5.54 1.17 -5.72
CA GLU A 308 -5.58 0.35 -6.94
C GLU A 308 -4.18 0.20 -7.55
N LEU A 309 -3.84 -0.99 -8.06
CA LEU A 309 -2.54 -1.27 -8.68
C LEU A 309 -2.21 -0.32 -9.85
N ILE A 310 -3.22 0.15 -10.58
CA ILE A 310 -3.07 1.07 -11.72
C ILE A 310 -2.54 2.45 -11.33
N LEU A 311 -2.69 2.83 -10.05
CA LEU A 311 -2.23 4.11 -9.53
C LEU A 311 -0.73 4.12 -9.28
N PHE A 312 -0.07 2.96 -9.17
CA PHE A 312 1.38 2.93 -9.07
C PHE A 312 2.01 3.31 -10.43
N PRO A 313 3.02 4.19 -10.44
CA PRO A 313 3.75 4.52 -11.65
C PRO A 313 4.45 3.27 -12.19
N GLU A 314 4.24 2.93 -13.47
CA GLU A 314 4.91 1.75 -14.06
C GLU A 314 6.40 1.98 -14.24
N VAL A 315 6.81 3.24 -14.36
CA VAL A 315 8.17 3.68 -14.58
C VAL A 315 8.49 4.85 -13.65
N LEU A 316 9.64 4.80 -12.99
CA LEU A 316 10.22 5.89 -12.21
C LEU A 316 11.55 6.31 -12.84
N LEU A 317 11.78 7.62 -12.97
CA LEU A 317 13.04 8.19 -13.44
C LEU A 317 13.79 8.80 -12.24
N ILE A 318 14.91 8.19 -11.86
CA ILE A 318 15.66 8.56 -10.65
C ILE A 318 17.12 8.69 -11.02
N ASN A 319 17.70 9.88 -10.86
CA ASN A 319 19.10 10.16 -11.23
C ASN A 319 19.47 9.70 -12.66
N GLY A 320 18.53 9.87 -13.60
CA GLY A 320 18.71 9.45 -15.00
C GLY A 320 18.53 7.95 -15.26
N GLN A 321 18.24 7.17 -14.23
CA GLN A 321 17.98 5.73 -14.32
C GLN A 321 16.49 5.44 -14.35
N ILE A 322 16.09 4.46 -15.17
CA ILE A 322 14.70 4.06 -15.37
C ILE A 322 14.43 2.82 -14.53
N TYR A 323 13.51 2.92 -13.58
CA TYR A 323 13.08 1.81 -12.75
C TYR A 323 11.68 1.37 -13.14
N HIS A 324 11.51 0.08 -13.38
CA HIS A 324 10.25 -0.54 -13.78
C HIS A 324 9.56 -1.21 -12.60
N LEU A 325 8.25 -0.95 -12.45
CA LEU A 325 7.40 -1.61 -11.47
C LEU A 325 7.34 -3.12 -11.74
N ARG A 326 7.71 -3.93 -10.75
CA ARG A 326 7.65 -5.40 -10.82
C ARG A 326 6.54 -5.99 -10.00
N GLY A 327 6.09 -5.32 -8.94
CA GLY A 327 4.95 -5.80 -8.19
C GLY A 327 4.65 -5.00 -6.93
N ALA A 328 3.55 -5.37 -6.28
CA ALA A 328 3.14 -4.86 -4.98
C ALA A 328 2.65 -6.02 -4.10
N ILE A 329 2.94 -5.94 -2.80
CA ILE A 329 2.33 -6.78 -1.77
C ILE A 329 1.16 -5.99 -1.21
N LEU A 330 -0.05 -6.54 -1.32
CA LEU A 330 -1.24 -5.97 -0.70
C LEU A 330 -1.62 -6.84 0.51
N TYR A 331 -2.02 -6.18 1.58
CA TYR A 331 -2.59 -6.79 2.78
C TYR A 331 -4.10 -6.74 2.74
N TYR A 332 -4.72 -7.86 3.10
CA TYR A 332 -6.15 -8.04 3.23
C TYR A 332 -6.44 -8.54 4.65
N GLY A 333 -7.02 -7.68 5.48
CA GLY A 333 -7.39 -7.98 6.84
C GLY A 333 -7.96 -6.73 7.50
N ASP A 334 -8.54 -6.89 8.69
CA ASP A 334 -8.92 -5.71 9.46
C ASP A 334 -7.66 -5.00 9.95
N THR A 335 -7.74 -3.69 10.09
CA THR A 335 -6.71 -2.85 10.71
C THR A 335 -6.63 -3.05 12.22
N THR A 336 -7.52 -3.84 12.80
CA THR A 336 -7.51 -4.16 14.22
C THR A 336 -6.40 -5.17 14.53
N ALA A 337 -5.65 -4.90 15.61
CA ALA A 337 -4.49 -5.70 16.02
C ALA A 337 -4.81 -7.18 16.35
N GLN A 338 -6.08 -7.58 16.36
CA GLN A 338 -6.52 -8.91 16.75
C GLN A 338 -6.72 -9.87 15.57
N THR A 339 -6.81 -9.37 14.34
CA THR A 339 -7.06 -10.23 13.17
C THR A 339 -5.77 -10.59 12.46
N VAL A 340 -5.61 -11.88 12.14
CA VAL A 340 -4.56 -12.35 11.24
C VAL A 340 -5.03 -12.06 9.83
N GLY A 341 -4.50 -11.01 9.21
CA GLY A 341 -4.74 -10.75 7.79
C GLY A 341 -3.89 -11.62 6.88
N HIS A 342 -3.98 -11.32 5.58
CA HIS A 342 -3.40 -12.11 4.51
C HIS A 342 -2.62 -11.23 3.54
N PHE A 343 -1.40 -11.62 3.20
CA PHE A 343 -0.58 -10.91 2.22
C PHE A 343 -0.67 -11.63 0.87
N ILE A 344 -0.90 -10.84 -0.19
CA ILE A 344 -0.95 -11.33 -1.56
C ILE A 344 0.04 -10.54 -2.41
N ALA A 345 0.85 -11.26 -3.18
CA ALA A 345 1.75 -10.66 -4.16
C ALA A 345 1.04 -10.46 -5.51
N TYR A 346 1.09 -9.23 -6.01
CA TYR A 346 0.67 -8.86 -7.35
C TYR A 346 1.90 -8.48 -8.15
N CYS A 347 2.25 -9.28 -9.16
CA CYS A 347 3.43 -9.07 -9.97
C CYS A 347 3.05 -8.54 -11.35
N LYS A 348 3.67 -7.44 -11.77
CA LYS A 348 3.53 -6.88 -13.11
C LYS A 348 4.49 -7.63 -14.04
N ARG A 349 3.94 -8.36 -15.01
CA ARG A 349 4.68 -9.18 -15.97
C ARG A 349 4.34 -8.76 -17.38
N ALA A 350 5.31 -8.21 -18.10
CA ALA A 350 5.09 -7.58 -19.40
C ALA A 350 3.86 -6.64 -19.35
N VAL A 351 2.75 -7.02 -19.99
CA VAL A 351 1.52 -6.22 -20.06
C VAL A 351 0.47 -6.57 -18.99
N SER A 352 0.59 -7.72 -18.32
CA SER A 352 -0.44 -8.25 -17.41
C SER A 352 0.00 -8.28 -15.94
N TRP A 353 -0.98 -8.23 -15.05
CA TRP A 353 -0.76 -8.47 -13.62
C TRP A 353 -1.03 -9.93 -13.28
N HIS A 354 -0.16 -10.53 -12.49
CA HIS A 354 -0.26 -11.89 -11.99
C HIS A 354 -0.44 -11.87 -10.48
N LYS A 355 -1.49 -12.52 -10.00
CA LYS A 355 -1.80 -12.69 -8.58
C LYS A 355 -1.19 -13.99 -8.08
N PHE A 356 -0.44 -13.90 -6.99
CA PHE A 356 0.10 -15.01 -6.23
C PHE A 356 -0.53 -15.02 -4.84
N ASP A 357 -1.67 -15.70 -4.76
CA ASP A 357 -2.42 -15.90 -3.53
C ASP A 357 -2.26 -17.36 -3.08
N ASP A 358 -1.61 -17.56 -1.93
CA ASP A 358 -1.25 -18.90 -1.45
C ASP A 358 -2.46 -19.75 -0.98
N LEU A 359 -3.64 -19.12 -0.86
CA LEU A 359 -4.92 -19.77 -0.64
C LEU A 359 -5.49 -20.37 -1.94
N GLU A 360 -5.05 -19.87 -3.10
CA GLU A 360 -5.47 -20.37 -4.40
C GLU A 360 -4.66 -21.60 -4.84
N LYS A 361 -5.19 -22.37 -5.80
CA LYS A 361 -4.49 -23.57 -6.29
C LYS A 361 -3.30 -23.27 -7.20
N ARG A 362 -3.32 -22.11 -7.86
CA ARG A 362 -2.37 -21.67 -8.88
C ARG A 362 -2.39 -20.15 -8.93
N SER A 363 -1.30 -19.55 -9.40
CA SER A 363 -1.30 -18.14 -9.76
C SER A 363 -2.32 -17.86 -10.88
N SER A 364 -2.89 -16.66 -10.88
CA SER A 364 -3.91 -16.25 -11.85
C SER A 364 -3.61 -14.87 -12.41
N ASN A 365 -4.06 -14.59 -13.64
CA ASN A 365 -4.00 -13.23 -14.18
C ASN A 365 -5.05 -12.37 -13.48
N CYS A 366 -4.77 -11.08 -13.36
CA CYS A 366 -5.65 -10.16 -12.67
C CYS A 366 -5.64 -8.76 -13.28
N SER A 367 -6.64 -7.95 -12.89
CA SER A 367 -6.83 -6.59 -13.36
C SER A 367 -5.91 -5.62 -12.60
N SER A 368 -5.45 -4.57 -13.27
CA SER A 368 -4.76 -3.44 -12.61
C SER A 368 -5.70 -2.62 -11.71
N ARG A 369 -7.01 -2.83 -11.78
CA ARG A 369 -7.99 -2.17 -10.88
C ARG A 369 -8.17 -2.88 -9.54
N ILE A 370 -7.39 -3.94 -9.27
CA ILE A 370 -7.40 -4.54 -7.94
C ILE A 370 -6.87 -3.52 -6.95
N SER A 371 -7.60 -3.39 -5.84
CA SER A 371 -7.23 -2.56 -4.70
C SER A 371 -6.98 -3.41 -3.45
N GLY A 372 -6.23 -2.82 -2.53
CA GLY A 372 -5.91 -3.37 -1.22
C GLY A 372 -4.99 -2.43 -0.47
N LEU A 373 -4.64 -2.75 0.77
CA LEU A 373 -3.70 -1.95 1.56
C LEU A 373 -2.28 -2.30 1.13
N PRO A 374 -1.57 -1.46 0.36
CA PRO A 374 -0.21 -1.78 -0.02
C PRO A 374 0.67 -1.84 1.22
N GLN A 375 1.63 -2.75 1.20
CA GLN A 375 2.62 -2.94 2.26
C GLN A 375 4.05 -2.83 1.72
N ALA A 376 4.26 -3.32 0.50
CA ALA A 376 5.52 -3.14 -0.21
C ALA A 376 5.29 -2.97 -1.71
N ILE A 377 6.09 -2.15 -2.37
CA ILE A 377 6.12 -1.97 -3.82
C ILE A 377 7.55 -2.19 -4.29
N PHE A 378 7.73 -2.98 -5.35
CA PHE A 378 9.04 -3.42 -5.83
C PHE A 378 9.29 -2.91 -7.24
N TYR A 379 10.41 -2.23 -7.43
CA TYR A 379 10.90 -1.77 -8.73
C TYR A 379 12.29 -2.34 -8.99
N THR A 380 12.63 -2.58 -10.24
CA THR A 380 14.01 -2.89 -10.65
C THR A 380 14.49 -1.91 -11.70
N LEU A 381 15.80 -1.78 -11.81
CA LEU A 381 16.41 -1.24 -13.02
C LEU A 381 16.01 -2.06 -14.27
#